data_AF-A0A2K9DXZ8-F1
#
_entry.id   AF-A0A2K9DXZ8-F1
#
_cell.length_a   1.000
_cell.length_b   1.000
_cell.length_c   1.000
_cell.angle_alpha   90.00
_cell.angle_beta   90.00
_cell.angle_gamma   90.00
#
_symmetry.space_group_name_H-M   'P 1'
#
loop_
_entity.id
_entity.type
_entity.pdbx_description
1 polymer ?
#
loop_
_entity_poly.entity_id
_entity_poly.type
_entity_poly.pdbx_seq_one_letter_code
_entity_poly.pdbx_strand_id
1 'polypeptide(L)'
;MDYMKYKLIRESIRFIELCQMHVLENRMEIKMYDAMTNIKINFLKDMMEEEKTNTFLKGRFFNKINDLLRIDSFIHSCYCSKKANV
;
A
#
# COMPACT_ATOMS: atom_id res chain seq x y z
N MET A 1 17.60 4.03 -15.86
CA MET A 1 16.85 4.61 -14.72
C MET A 1 15.63 3.77 -14.35
N ASP A 2 14.97 3.15 -15.33
CA ASP A 2 13.74 2.38 -15.12
C ASP A 2 13.90 1.12 -14.26
N TYR A 3 15.06 0.46 -14.28
CA TYR A 3 15.31 -0.70 -13.42
C TYR A 3 15.27 -0.35 -11.93
N MET A 4 15.88 0.77 -11.54
CA MET A 4 15.88 1.21 -10.13
C MET A 4 14.48 1.65 -9.70
N LYS A 5 13.75 2.38 -10.56
CA LYS A 5 12.34 2.72 -10.32
C LYS A 5 11.48 1.46 -10.16
N TYR A 6 11.62 0.50 -11.07
CA TYR A 6 10.94 -0.78 -11.00
C TYR A 6 11.23 -1.52 -9.70
N LYS A 7 12.52 -1.63 -9.32
CA LYS A 7 12.94 -2.32 -8.09
C LYS A 7 12.38 -1.62 -6.85
N LEU A 8 12.41 -0.29 -6.81
CA LEU A 8 11.87 0.50 -5.72
C LEU A 8 10.36 0.29 -5.56
N ILE A 9 9.58 0.39 -6.64
CA ILE A 9 8.13 0.15 -6.61
C ILE A 9 7.84 -1.29 -6.16
N ARG A 10 8.55 -2.27 -6.71
CA ARG A 10 8.37 -3.68 -6.37
C ARG A 10 8.62 -3.96 -4.89
N GLU A 11 9.73 -3.48 -4.34
CA GLU A 11 10.05 -3.70 -2.92
C GLU A 11 9.12 -2.91 -1.99
N SER A 12 8.67 -1.70 -2.39
CA SER A 12 7.66 -0.95 -1.66
C SER A 12 6.32 -1.69 -1.58
N ILE A 13 5.84 -2.23 -2.70
CA ILE A 13 4.61 -3.06 -2.73
C ILE A 13 4.77 -4.27 -1.81
N ARG A 14 5.86 -5.03 -1.97
CA ARG A 14 6.13 -6.23 -1.17
C ARG A 14 6.18 -5.94 0.33
N PHE A 15 6.78 -4.81 0.71
CA PHE A 15 6.84 -4.38 2.10
C PHE A 15 5.44 -4.10 2.65
N ILE A 16 4.60 -3.38 1.90
CA ILE A 16 3.24 -3.05 2.36
C ILE A 16 2.39 -4.32 2.44
N GLU A 17 2.46 -5.22 1.44
CA GLU A 17 1.75 -6.52 1.47
C GLU A 17 2.10 -7.32 2.75
N LEU A 18 3.37 -7.32 3.15
CA LEU A 18 3.82 -7.96 4.39
C LEU A 18 3.21 -7.31 5.63
N CYS A 19 3.21 -5.98 5.70
CA CYS A 19 2.57 -5.24 6.80
C CYS A 19 1.05 -5.49 6.85
N GLN A 20 0.38 -5.51 5.69
CA GLN A 20 -1.05 -5.79 5.57
C GLN A 20 -1.38 -7.20 6.09
N MET A 21 -0.60 -8.20 5.70
CA MET A 21 -0.76 -9.57 6.22
C MET A 21 -0.63 -9.60 7.75
N HIS A 22 0.41 -8.96 8.31
CA HIS A 22 0.62 -8.95 9.75
C HIS A 22 -0.49 -8.23 10.53
N VAL A 23 -1.03 -7.12 10.03
CA VAL A 23 -2.14 -6.42 10.71
C VAL A 23 -3.44 -7.21 10.59
N LEU A 24 -3.72 -7.84 9.45
CA LEU A 24 -4.90 -8.69 9.26
C LEU A 24 -4.89 -9.95 10.15
N GLU A 25 -3.70 -10.51 10.40
CA GLU A 25 -3.50 -11.62 11.34
C GLU A 25 -3.48 -11.19 12.82
N ASN A 26 -3.74 -9.91 13.14
CA ASN A 26 -3.60 -9.31 14.46
C ASN A 26 -2.19 -9.47 15.07
N ARG A 27 -1.15 -9.63 14.25
CA ARG A 27 0.27 -9.69 14.66
C ARG A 27 0.95 -8.31 14.67
N MET A 28 0.27 -7.28 14.18
CA MET A 28 0.73 -5.91 14.14
C MET A 28 -0.42 -4.98 14.52
N GLU A 29 -0.19 -4.02 15.41
CA GLU A 29 -1.17 -2.99 15.72
C GLU A 29 -1.33 -2.01 14.55
N ILE A 30 -2.54 -1.48 14.37
CA ILE A 30 -2.79 -0.54 13.26
C ILE A 30 -1.91 0.71 13.33
N LYS A 31 -1.60 1.23 14.53
CA LYS A 31 -0.72 2.40 14.67
C LYS A 31 0.69 2.12 14.13
N MET A 32 1.18 0.90 14.34
CA MET A 32 2.47 0.46 13.82
C MET A 32 2.40 0.23 12.31
N TYR A 33 1.31 -0.36 11.82
CA TYR A 33 1.03 -0.46 10.39
C TYR A 33 1.10 0.92 9.72
N ASP A 34 0.32 1.90 10.20
CA ASP A 34 0.27 3.26 9.69
C ASP A 34 1.66 3.92 9.66
N ALA A 35 2.41 3.79 10.75
CA ALA A 35 3.75 4.35 10.86
C ALA A 35 4.72 3.76 9.81
N MET A 36 4.56 2.48 9.46
CA MET A 36 5.45 1.76 8.55
C MET A 36 5.07 1.93 7.07
N THR A 37 3.77 2.05 6.78
CA THR A 37 3.25 1.99 5.41
C THR A 37 2.86 3.34 4.82
N ASN A 38 2.41 4.32 5.61
CA ASN A 38 1.83 5.57 5.08
C ASN A 38 2.71 6.28 4.05
N ILE A 39 4.00 6.46 4.35
CA ILE A 39 4.95 7.12 3.43
C ILE A 39 5.06 6.36 2.11
N LYS A 40 5.07 5.01 2.15
CA LYS A 40 5.21 4.18 0.95
C LYS A 40 3.92 4.13 0.15
N ILE A 41 2.76 4.14 0.82
CA ILE A 41 1.45 4.23 0.18
C ILE A 41 1.32 5.55 -0.56
N ASN A 42 1.68 6.68 0.07
CA ASN A 42 1.68 7.98 -0.57
C ASN A 42 2.64 8.02 -1.76
N PHE A 43 3.87 7.53 -1.59
CA PHE A 43 4.81 7.37 -2.70
C PHE A 43 4.22 6.60 -3.89
N LEU A 44 3.52 5.49 -3.66
CA LEU A 44 2.89 4.72 -4.74
C LEU A 44 1.72 5.46 -5.40
N LYS A 45 0.94 6.24 -4.65
CA LYS A 45 -0.12 7.10 -5.20
C LYS A 45 0.46 8.20 -6.08
N ASP A 46 1.47 8.90 -5.59
CA ASP A 46 2.15 9.98 -6.32
C ASP A 46 2.74 9.44 -7.64
N MET A 47 3.41 8.28 -7.58
CA MET A 47 3.93 7.61 -8.78
C MET A 47 2.82 7.25 -9.78
N MET A 48 1.63 6.86 -9.32
CA MET A 48 0.49 6.58 -10.21
C MET A 48 -0.12 7.84 -10.84
N GLU A 49 -0.05 8.99 -10.15
CA GLU A 49 -0.56 10.27 -10.64
C GLU A 49 0.39 10.93 -11.64
N GLU A 50 1.70 10.96 -11.33
CA GLU A 50 2.73 11.53 -12.20
C GLU A 50 2.91 10.71 -13.49
N GLU A 51 2.73 9.39 -13.42
CA GLU A 51 2.96 8.50 -14.57
C GLU A 51 1.73 8.26 -15.46
N LYS A 52 0.76 9.19 -15.49
CA LYS A 52 -0.32 9.18 -16.49
C LYS A 52 0.19 9.12 -17.95
N THR A 53 1.49 9.39 -18.19
CA THR A 53 2.19 9.30 -19.47
C THR A 53 3.07 8.05 -19.66
N ASN A 54 3.34 7.24 -18.62
CA ASN A 54 4.21 6.06 -18.71
C ASN A 54 3.40 4.76 -18.67
N THR A 55 2.90 4.35 -19.84
CA THR A 55 2.10 3.13 -20.06
C THR A 55 2.76 1.85 -19.51
N PHE A 56 4.09 1.81 -19.40
CA PHE A 56 4.84 0.63 -18.95
C PHE A 56 4.58 0.29 -17.48
N LEU A 57 4.61 1.27 -16.58
CA LEU A 57 4.42 1.05 -15.14
C LEU A 57 2.95 0.90 -14.79
N LYS A 58 2.07 1.65 -15.48
CA LYS A 58 0.62 1.49 -15.39
C LYS A 58 0.17 0.07 -15.77
N GLY A 59 0.69 -0.52 -16.84
CA GLY A 59 0.32 -1.90 -17.21
C GLY A 59 0.74 -2.96 -16.18
N ARG A 60 1.88 -2.76 -15.51
CA ARG A 60 2.51 -3.81 -14.67
C ARG A 60 2.12 -3.75 -13.20
N PHE A 61 1.97 -2.56 -12.64
CA PHE A 61 1.76 -2.39 -11.18
C PHE A 61 0.40 -1.82 -10.81
N PHE A 62 -0.36 -1.27 -11.75
CA PHE A 62 -1.63 -0.60 -11.45
C PHE A 62 -2.61 -1.50 -10.68
N ASN A 63 -2.81 -2.74 -11.13
CA ASN A 63 -3.70 -3.68 -10.44
C ASN A 63 -3.21 -3.98 -9.03
N LYS A 64 -1.90 -4.25 -8.88
CA LYS A 64 -1.30 -4.53 -7.56
C LYS A 64 -1.43 -3.36 -6.60
N ILE A 65 -1.16 -2.14 -7.06
CA ILE A 65 -1.26 -0.94 -6.22
C ILE A 65 -2.73 -0.70 -5.86
N ASN A 66 -3.67 -0.84 -6.79
CA ASN A 66 -5.09 -0.71 -6.49
C ASN A 66 -5.58 -1.76 -5.47
N ASP A 67 -5.16 -3.02 -5.60
CA ASP A 67 -5.53 -4.07 -4.65
C ASP A 67 -4.95 -3.76 -3.25
N LEU A 68 -3.69 -3.32 -3.20
CA LEU A 68 -3.05 -2.85 -1.97
C LEU A 68 -3.83 -1.68 -1.34
N LEU A 69 -4.25 -0.68 -2.11
CA LEU A 69 -5.06 0.45 -1.62
C LEU A 69 -6.45 0.04 -1.13
N ARG A 70 -7.05 -0.98 -1.74
CA ARG A 70 -8.31 -1.57 -1.28
C ARG A 70 -8.16 -2.27 0.07
N ILE A 71 -7.09 -3.06 0.23
CA ILE A 71 -6.78 -3.74 1.49
C ILE A 71 -6.48 -2.71 2.59
N ASP A 72 -5.73 -1.67 2.27
CA ASP A 72 -5.46 -0.55 3.17
C ASP A 72 -6.76 0.08 3.69
N SER A 73 -7.66 0.44 2.77
CA SER A 73 -8.99 0.98 3.10
C SER A 73 -9.81 0.01 3.96
N PHE A 74 -9.71 -1.30 3.71
CA PHE A 74 -10.37 -2.33 4.50
C PHE A 74 -9.82 -2.44 5.92
N ILE A 75 -8.50 -2.45 6.10
CA ILE A 75 -7.85 -2.47 7.43
C ILE A 75 -8.34 -1.28 8.27
N HIS A 76 -8.35 -0.09 7.67
CA HIS A 76 -8.82 1.12 8.34
C HIS A 76 -10.33 1.08 8.67
N SER A 77 -11.17 0.57 7.76
CA SER A 77 -12.62 0.46 8.03
C SER A 77 -12.91 -0.53 9.16
N CYS A 78 -12.24 -1.68 9.18
CA CYS A 78 -12.34 -2.65 10.28
C CYS A 78 -11.94 -2.03 11.62
N TYR A 79 -10.87 -1.23 11.66
CA TYR A 79 -10.46 -0.58 12.90
C TYR A 79 -11.42 0.53 13.36
N CYS A 80 -11.93 1.35 12.45
CA CYS A 80 -12.95 2.36 12.76
C CYS A 80 -14.23 1.72 13.33
N SER A 81 -14.63 0.56 12.80
CA SER A 81 -15.79 -0.19 13.33
C SER A 81 -15.55 -0.75 14.74
N LYS A 82 -14.32 -1.18 15.07
CA LYS A 82 -13.95 -1.62 16.42
C LYS A 82 -13.97 -0.48 17.44
N LYS A 83 -13.62 0.75 17.03
CA LYS A 83 -13.67 1.95 17.89
C LYS A 83 -15.09 2.44 18.19
N ALA A 84 -16.07 2.18 17.32
CA ALA A 84 -17.45 2.62 17.50
C ALA A 84 -18.27 1.73 18.45
N ASN A 85 -17.75 0.54 18.79
CA ASN A 85 -18.39 -0.44 19.68
C ASN A 85 -17.80 -0.44 21.11
N VAL A 86 -17.07 0.62 21.49
CA VAL A 86 -16.50 0.82 22.84
C VAL A 86 -17.10 2.05 23.49
#